data_AF-A0A661GGE4-F1
#
_entry.id   AF-A0A661GGE4-F1
#
_cell.length_a   1.000
_cell.length_b   1.000
_cell.length_c   1.000
_cell.angle_alpha   90.00
_cell.angle_beta   90.00
_cell.angle_gamma   90.00
#
_symmetry.space_group_name_H-M   'P 1'
#
loop_
_entity.id
_entity.type
_entity.pdbx_description
1 polymer ?
#
loop_
_entity_poly.entity_id
_entity_poly.type
_entity_poly.pdbx_seq_one_letter_code
_entity_poly.pdbx_strand_id
1 'polypeptide(L)' 'MEIPDELLDALRQSRHICVLTGSGVSAESGVPTFREAQTGLWEKFDPQQLATPEAF' A
#
# COMPACT_ATOMS: atom_id res chain seq x y z
N MET A 1 13.76 -13.15 10.60
CA MET A 1 13.73 -12.84 9.16
C MET A 1 15.15 -12.49 8.78
N GLU A 2 15.74 -13.24 7.86
CA GLU A 2 17.08 -12.96 7.35
C GLU A 2 16.92 -12.09 6.10
N ILE A 3 17.62 -10.94 6.05
CA ILE A 3 17.59 -10.03 4.90
C ILE A 3 18.80 -10.41 4.02
N PRO A 4 18.62 -10.72 2.73
CA PRO A 4 19.73 -11.11 1.87
C PRO A 4 20.80 -10.03 1.76
N ASP A 5 22.08 -10.41 1.83
CA ASP A 5 23.21 -9.47 1.75
C ASP A 5 23.22 -8.68 0.43
N GLU A 6 22.84 -9.32 -0.68
CA GLU A 6 22.74 -8.67 -1.99
C GLU A 6 21.73 -7.50 -1.99
N LEU A 7 20.64 -7.61 -1.23
CA LEU A 7 19.66 -6.53 -1.09
C LEU A 7 20.23 -5.36 -0.28
N LEU A 8 20.97 -5.66 0.80
CA LEU A 8 21.63 -4.64 1.61
C LEU A 8 22.67 -3.87 0.79
N ASP A 9 23.45 -4.58 -0.02
CA ASP A 9 24.47 -3.98 -0.86
C ASP A 9 23.87 -3.13 -1.97
N ALA A 10 22.81 -3.61 -2.65
CA ALA A 10 22.09 -2.84 -3.65
C ALA A 10 21.52 -1.53 -3.08
N LEU A 11 20.95 -1.57 -1.87
CA LEU A 11 20.43 -0.39 -1.17
C LEU A 11 21.55 0.58 -0.79
N ARG A 12 22.69 0.09 -0.27
CA ARG A 12 23.84 0.93 0.12
C ARG A 12 24.52 1.61 -1.07
N GLN A 13 24.58 0.94 -2.22
CA GLN A 13 25.26 1.44 -3.42
C GLN A 13 24.40 2.40 -4.26
N SER A 14 23.08 2.37 -4.07
CA SER A 14 22.15 3.22 -4.81
C SER A 14 22.32 4.69 -4.44
N ARG A 15 22.60 5.54 -5.44
CA ARG A 15 22.78 6.99 -5.26
C ARG A 15 21.46 7.76 -5.16
N HIS A 16 20.40 7.24 -5.76
CA HIS A 16 19.07 7.83 -5.77
C HIS A 16 18.02 6.71 -5.65
N ILE A 17 17.36 6.64 -4.49
CA ILE A 17 16.32 5.65 -4.21
C ILE A 17 14.97 6.36 -4.17
N CYS A 18 13.96 5.74 -4.77
CA CYS A 18 12.56 6.11 -4.59
C CYS A 18 11.77 4.88 -4.16
N VAL A 19 10.77 5.09 -3.31
CA VAL A 19 9.86 4.04 -2.86
C VAL A 19 8.44 4.50 -3.16
N LEU A 20 7.70 3.68 -3.90
CA LEU A 20 6.27 3.86 -4.13
C LEU A 20 5.51 2.94 -3.19
N THR A 21 4.63 3.51 -2.37
CA THR A 21 3.80 2.75 -1.42
C THR A 21 2.33 2.80 -1.84
N GLY A 22 1.56 1.82 -1.38
CA GLY A 22 0.09 1.83 -1.45
C GLY A 22 -0.51 1.91 -0.05
N SER A 23 -1.85 1.80 0.05
CA SER A 23 -2.58 1.87 1.34
C SER A 23 -2.12 0.85 2.38
N GLY A 24 -1.48 -0.24 1.96
CA GLY A 24 -0.94 -1.28 2.85
C GLY A 24 0.05 -0.73 3.89
N VAL A 25 0.84 0.30 3.56
CA VAL A 25 1.80 0.88 4.51
C VAL A 25 1.11 1.52 5.72
N SER A 26 -0.17 1.89 5.61
CA SER A 26 -0.96 2.53 6.66
C SER A 26 -1.83 1.55 7.45
N ALA A 27 -1.87 0.26 7.07
CA ALA A 27 -2.70 -0.76 7.72
C ALA A 27 -2.36 -0.89 9.21
N GLU A 28 -1.06 -0.93 9.53
CA GLU A 28 -0.57 -1.03 10.92
C GLU A 28 -0.82 0.25 11.74
N SER A 29 -1.15 1.36 11.08
CA SER A 29 -1.59 2.60 11.72
C SER A 29 -3.11 2.66 11.95
N GLY A 30 -3.84 1.56 11.67
CA GLY A 30 -5.29 1.48 11.83
C GLY A 30 -6.10 2.05 10.67
N VAL A 31 -5.46 2.42 9.55
CA VAL A 31 -6.17 2.87 8.34
C VAL A 31 -6.46 1.65 7.46
N PRO A 32 -7.74 1.33 7.16
CA PRO A 32 -8.08 0.18 6.33
C PRO A 32 -7.50 0.31 4.92
N THR A 33 -7.11 -0.82 4.32
CA THR A 33 -6.69 -0.86 2.92
C THR A 33 -7.90 -0.98 1.98
N PHE A 34 -7.70 -0.72 0.69
CA PHE A 34 -8.81 -0.78 -0.26
C PHE A 34 -9.26 -2.21 -0.62
N ARG A 35 -8.32 -3.13 -0.80
CA ARG A 35 -8.55 -4.43 -1.47
C ARG A 35 -8.17 -5.66 -0.64
N GLU A 36 -7.94 -5.51 0.66
CA GLU A 36 -7.69 -6.67 1.53
C GLU A 36 -8.87 -7.62 1.48
N ALA A 37 -8.61 -8.93 1.40
CA ALA A 37 -9.68 -9.91 1.33
C ALA A 37 -10.54 -9.82 2.59
N GLN A 38 -11.87 -9.82 2.42
CA GLN A 38 -12.89 -9.80 3.49
C GLN A 38 -12.95 -8.52 4.35
N THR A 39 -11.89 -7.72 4.40
CA THR A 39 -11.79 -6.56 5.30
C THR A 39 -11.56 -5.23 4.59
N GLY A 40 -11.15 -5.25 3.32
CA GLY A 40 -10.89 -4.09 2.49
C GLY A 40 -12.12 -3.22 2.27
N LEU A 41 -11.89 -1.93 2.06
CA LEU A 41 -12.97 -0.95 1.86
C LEU A 41 -13.87 -1.31 0.67
N TRP A 42 -13.31 -1.83 -0.42
CA TRP A 42 -14.09 -2.12 -1.63
C TRP A 42 -14.85 -3.44 -1.59
N GLU A 43 -14.56 -4.30 -0.63
CA GLU A 43 -15.42 -5.46 -0.31
C GLU A 43 -16.67 -5.02 0.48
N LYS A 44 -16.59 -3.89 1.19
CA LYS A 44 -17.67 -3.36 2.04
C LYS A 44 -18.50 -2.28 1.35
N PHE A 45 -17.88 -1.51 0.46
CA PHE A 45 -18.48 -0.36 -0.19
C PHE A 45 -18.21 -0.39 -1.69
N ASP A 46 -19.22 -0.08 -2.50
CA ASP A 46 -19.05 0.05 -3.95
C ASP A 46 -18.28 1.34 -4.28
N PRO A 47 -17.06 1.26 -4.84
CA PRO A 47 -16.28 2.44 -5.17
C PRO A 47 -16.96 3.32 -6.23
N GLN A 48 -17.81 2.79 -7.11
CA GLN A 48 -18.49 3.60 -8.13
C GLN A 48 -19.52 4.56 -7.51
N GLN A 49 -20.01 4.23 -6.32
CA GLN A 49 -20.96 5.05 -5.59
C GLN A 49 -20.31 6.08 -4.67
N LEU A 50 -18.99 6.00 -4.44
CA LEU A 50 -18.31 6.80 -3.42
C LEU A 50 -17.03 7.52 -3.90
N ALA A 51 -16.39 7.03 -4.96
CA ALA A 51 -15.05 7.46 -5.38
C ALA A 51 -15.02 7.93 -6.84
N THR A 52 -16.11 8.57 -7.28
CA THR A 52 -16.22 9.25 -8.58
C THR A 52 -16.50 10.74 -8.34
N PRO A 53 -16.13 11.63 -9.28
CA PRO A 53 -16.50 13.04 -9.18
C PRO A 53 -18.00 13.28 -9.02
N GLU A 54 -18.83 12.43 -9.65
CA GLU A 54 -20.29 12.52 -9.63
C GLU A 54 -20.93 12.01 -8.33
N ALA A 55 -20.17 11.30 -7.49
CA ALA A 55 -20.66 10.72 -6.23
C ALA A 55 -20.55 11.67 -5.01
N PHE A 56 -19.94 12.85 -5.18
CA PHE A 56 -19.82 13.89 -4.15
C PHE A 56 -20.98 14.89 -4.22
#